data_AF-R8NEA1-F1
#
_entry.id   AF-R8NEA1-F1
#
_cell.length_a   1.000
_cell.length_b   1.000
_cell.length_c   1.000
_cell.angle_alpha   90.00
_cell.angle_beta   90.00
_cell.angle_gamma   90.00
#
_symmetry.space_group_name_H-M   'P 1'
#
loop_
_entity.id
_entity.type
_entity.pdbx_description
1 polymer ?
#
loop_
_entity_poly.entity_id
_entity_poly.type
_entity_poly.pdbx_seq_one_letter_code
_entity_poly.pdbx_strand_id
1 'polypeptide(L)'
;MLKKGISSFLLFILLLCSFSSISSADVVKETVNKPFYAYNEPVFTSQKSNGGQQYGPQTLDVKEKRSNGWWKVQTWEGDKWINLDGEIKYFDKSFLTFYEPSFASMRGNMGIAYNPQNLNIVDGNTSGWLKAQTWEGDQWMYPGVAETVAVNNNFYVYNEPSFTADKGAGGNQFGPQKFLPILEKRQDGWWKVVTYEGPKWVALNGTRMKVDVNFTTFDQPYLESYKRSSFLPQTVTVHDGKKTEQGDFYLITTYQGQKWMSINAEKEFNENRESMRQALGYNENTFDDDSVTVNTRQSDNMPIKAEPTKLKIPTKEEREAFLMEVKDDKKRGLTSRAMPEEWVRRGDVVYTPNSWGGLVGHTAIIVTDLTNAQDYKIVHSPGIDAFPAVDLQSLEQWEFIHAQNEEYYQFRYFRNPNKSVGIAAANYAFDHFYMNRYNYTYDFWSSSAKQNNNKIYCTKLVYLSYRDGAGVDIFPMNFGIIHPADFYFQNKLVLYFKGEGGHWG
;
A
#
# COMPACT_ATOMS: atom_id res chain seq x y z
N MET A 1 42.42 -14.89 -59.62
CA MET A 1 43.68 -14.37 -59.04
C MET A 1 43.46 -14.14 -57.56
N LEU A 2 44.30 -14.75 -56.74
CA LEU A 2 44.43 -14.63 -55.27
C LEU A 2 43.23 -15.01 -54.38
N LYS A 3 43.42 -15.56 -53.19
CA LYS A 3 44.29 -16.63 -52.66
C LYS A 3 43.86 -16.77 -51.19
N LYS A 4 43.60 -18.02 -50.77
CA LYS A 4 43.92 -18.63 -49.48
C LYS A 4 43.38 -18.05 -48.16
N GLY A 5 42.90 -18.97 -47.33
CA GLY A 5 42.60 -18.83 -45.90
C GLY A 5 41.09 -18.88 -45.71
N ILE A 6 40.47 -19.97 -45.27
CA ILE A 6 40.66 -20.61 -43.96
C ILE A 6 40.34 -22.09 -44.12
N SER A 7 41.38 -22.93 -44.12
CA SER A 7 41.26 -24.39 -43.96
C SER A 7 42.32 -24.80 -42.95
N SER A 8 42.11 -24.43 -41.69
CA SER A 8 42.91 -24.89 -40.56
C SER A 8 42.20 -24.57 -39.24
N PHE A 9 41.02 -25.15 -39.03
CA PHE A 9 40.40 -25.19 -37.70
C PHE A 9 39.74 -26.54 -37.41
N LEU A 10 40.31 -27.59 -38.00
CA LEU A 10 39.85 -28.97 -37.84
C LEU A 10 41.05 -29.92 -37.75
N LEU A 11 42.10 -29.52 -37.03
CA LEU A 11 43.23 -30.41 -36.71
C LEU A 11 44.14 -29.83 -35.60
N PHE A 12 43.57 -29.35 -34.48
CA PHE A 12 44.37 -28.98 -33.31
C PHE A 12 43.59 -28.98 -31.97
N ILE A 13 42.72 -29.97 -31.73
CA ILE A 13 42.30 -30.35 -30.36
C ILE A 13 42.20 -31.88 -30.32
N LEU A 14 43.35 -32.55 -30.41
CA LEU A 14 43.48 -33.98 -30.18
C LEU A 14 44.91 -34.25 -29.72
N LEU A 15 45.24 -33.80 -28.51
CA LEU A 15 46.36 -34.27 -27.67
C LEU A 15 46.46 -33.39 -26.42
N LEU A 16 45.53 -33.62 -25.50
CA LEU A 16 45.67 -33.59 -24.03
C LEU A 16 44.32 -34.01 -23.42
N CYS A 17 43.75 -35.12 -23.91
CA CYS A 17 42.85 -35.91 -23.10
C CYS A 17 43.73 -36.70 -22.13
N SER A 18 44.19 -36.06 -21.06
CA SER A 18 44.36 -36.78 -19.82
C SER A 18 42.97 -37.26 -19.44
N PHE A 19 42.64 -38.48 -19.88
CA PHE A 19 41.70 -39.30 -19.15
C PHE A 19 42.27 -39.37 -17.73
N SER A 20 41.78 -38.51 -16.83
CA SER A 20 41.78 -38.86 -15.43
C SER A 20 41.04 -40.17 -15.39
N SER A 21 41.79 -41.26 -15.27
CA SER A 21 41.26 -42.53 -14.84
C SER A 21 40.41 -42.22 -13.61
N ILE A 22 39.09 -42.27 -13.78
CA ILE A 22 38.20 -42.53 -12.66
C ILE A 22 38.56 -43.96 -12.26
N SER A 23 39.61 -44.07 -11.46
CA SER A 23 39.77 -45.22 -10.58
C SER A 23 38.47 -45.28 -9.80
N SER A 24 37.84 -46.45 -9.80
CA SER A 24 36.87 -46.78 -8.75
C SER A 24 37.49 -46.31 -7.44
N ALA A 25 36.86 -45.35 -6.76
CA ALA A 25 37.29 -44.98 -5.43
C ALA A 25 37.25 -46.28 -4.63
N ASP A 26 38.40 -46.71 -4.11
CA ASP A 26 38.46 -47.86 -3.21
C ASP A 26 37.52 -47.53 -2.04
N VAL A 27 36.38 -48.23 -2.01
CA VAL A 27 35.43 -48.12 -0.91
C VAL A 27 36.10 -48.75 0.29
N VAL A 28 36.49 -47.93 1.25
CA VAL A 28 37.12 -48.40 2.48
C VAL A 28 36.01 -48.73 3.47
N LYS A 29 35.99 -49.97 3.95
CA LYS A 29 35.08 -50.39 5.01
C LYS A 29 35.62 -49.94 6.36
N GLU A 30 34.84 -49.14 7.08
CA GLU A 30 35.18 -48.62 8.40
C GLU A 30 34.11 -49.01 9.41
N THR A 31 34.52 -49.50 10.58
CA THR A 31 33.58 -49.89 11.64
C THR A 31 33.35 -48.73 12.60
N VAL A 32 32.11 -48.27 12.69
CA VAL A 32 31.68 -47.24 13.64
C VAL A 32 31.03 -47.91 14.84
N ASN A 33 31.67 -47.80 16.00
CA ASN A 33 31.29 -48.54 17.23
C ASN A 33 30.32 -47.78 18.15
N LYS A 34 29.79 -46.62 17.73
CA LYS A 34 28.87 -45.78 18.50
C LYS A 34 27.67 -45.37 17.64
N PRO A 35 26.50 -45.05 18.23
CA PRO A 35 25.41 -44.44 17.49
C PRO A 35 25.84 -43.12 16.85
N PHE A 36 25.33 -42.81 15.65
CA PHE A 36 25.69 -41.61 14.90
C PHE A 36 24.53 -41.08 14.07
N TYR A 37 24.54 -39.78 13.79
CA TYR A 37 23.66 -39.16 12.80
C TYR A 37 24.33 -39.11 11.43
N ALA A 38 23.53 -39.23 10.38
CA ALA A 38 23.95 -38.88 9.02
C ALA A 38 23.18 -37.66 8.52
N TYR A 39 23.79 -36.92 7.61
CA TYR A 39 23.35 -35.63 7.11
C TYR A 39 23.36 -35.64 5.58
N ASN A 40 22.43 -34.89 4.98
CA ASN A 40 22.37 -34.77 3.53
C ASN A 40 23.54 -33.94 2.97
N GLU A 41 24.01 -32.94 3.72
CA GLU A 41 25.16 -32.09 3.40
C GLU A 41 26.20 -32.15 4.53
N PRO A 42 27.50 -31.86 4.27
CA PRO A 42 28.58 -31.92 5.26
C PRO A 42 28.58 -30.71 6.20
N VAL A 43 27.43 -30.43 6.81
CA VAL A 43 27.20 -29.35 7.79
C VAL A 43 26.15 -29.79 8.81
N PHE A 44 26.34 -29.43 10.09
CA PHE A 44 25.43 -29.83 11.17
C PHE A 44 24.02 -29.22 11.11
N THR A 45 23.83 -28.16 10.32
CA THR A 45 22.51 -27.54 10.08
C THR A 45 21.77 -28.18 8.90
N SER A 46 22.36 -29.18 8.25
CA SER A 46 21.68 -29.97 7.22
C SER A 46 20.55 -30.79 7.82
N GLN A 47 19.54 -31.08 7.01
CA GLN A 47 18.58 -32.13 7.34
C GLN A 47 19.30 -33.45 7.62
N LYS A 48 18.92 -34.08 8.73
CA LYS A 48 19.38 -35.41 9.13
C LYS A 48 18.67 -36.47 8.28
N SER A 49 19.39 -37.52 7.91
CA SER A 49 18.85 -38.70 7.24
C SER A 49 18.13 -39.62 8.24
N ASN A 50 17.61 -40.76 7.77
CA ASN A 50 16.96 -41.77 8.60
C ASN A 50 15.79 -41.21 9.43
N GLY A 51 15.02 -40.30 8.83
CA GLY A 51 13.93 -39.60 9.52
C GLY A 51 14.37 -38.80 10.75
N GLY A 52 15.64 -38.42 10.83
CA GLY A 52 16.21 -37.72 11.99
C GLY A 52 16.66 -38.64 13.13
N GLN A 53 16.62 -39.96 12.95
CA GLN A 53 17.07 -40.93 13.95
C GLN A 53 18.54 -41.30 13.80
N GLN A 54 19.19 -41.67 14.90
CA GLN A 54 20.55 -42.20 14.86
C GLN A 54 20.57 -43.56 14.17
N TYR A 55 21.66 -43.82 13.45
CA TYR A 55 22.06 -45.16 13.10
C TYR A 55 22.76 -45.81 14.30
N GLY A 56 22.53 -47.11 14.51
CA GLY A 56 23.30 -47.89 15.47
C GLY A 56 24.75 -48.13 15.01
N PRO A 57 25.61 -48.65 15.90
CA PRO A 57 26.96 -49.10 15.53
C PRO A 57 26.93 -50.08 14.35
N GLN A 58 27.75 -49.84 13.33
CA GLN A 58 27.82 -50.67 12.12
C GLN A 58 29.09 -50.41 11.30
N THR A 59 29.39 -51.31 10.37
CA THR A 59 30.43 -51.10 9.35
C THR A 59 29.84 -50.35 8.16
N LEU A 60 30.54 -49.29 7.72
CA LEU A 60 30.12 -48.40 6.64
C LEU A 60 31.11 -48.45 5.47
N ASP A 61 30.56 -48.32 4.27
CA ASP A 61 31.30 -48.12 3.04
C ASP A 61 31.64 -46.62 2.91
N VAL A 62 32.90 -46.26 3.16
CA VAL A 62 33.39 -44.87 3.11
C VAL A 62 33.92 -44.53 1.72
N LYS A 63 33.38 -43.46 1.14
CA LYS A 63 33.72 -42.94 -0.20
C LYS A 63 34.65 -41.73 -0.16
N GLU A 64 34.59 -40.93 0.90
CA GLU A 64 35.40 -39.72 1.08
C GLU A 64 35.60 -39.45 2.57
N LYS A 65 36.78 -38.98 2.97
CA LYS A 65 37.04 -38.42 4.31
C LYS A 65 37.68 -37.05 4.17
N ARG A 66 37.12 -36.05 4.83
CA ARG A 66 37.65 -34.68 4.88
C ARG A 66 38.46 -34.46 6.15
N SER A 67 39.44 -33.58 6.08
CA SER A 67 40.31 -33.22 7.20
C SER A 67 39.57 -32.55 8.37
N ASN A 68 38.38 -32.01 8.13
CA ASN A 68 37.51 -31.41 9.15
C ASN A 68 36.53 -32.42 9.80
N GLY A 69 36.75 -33.72 9.62
CA GLY A 69 36.00 -34.78 10.31
C GLY A 69 34.78 -35.32 9.55
N TRP A 70 34.40 -34.72 8.42
CA TRP A 70 33.25 -35.17 7.63
C TRP A 70 33.59 -36.34 6.71
N TRP A 71 32.82 -37.42 6.80
CA TRP A 71 32.98 -38.60 5.95
C TRP A 71 31.75 -38.81 5.08
N LYS A 72 31.95 -39.04 3.78
CA LYS A 72 30.88 -39.44 2.88
C LYS A 72 30.77 -40.96 2.89
N VAL A 73 29.61 -41.47 3.29
CA VAL A 73 29.34 -42.90 3.45
C VAL A 73 28.12 -43.31 2.63
N GLN A 74 28.09 -44.57 2.19
CA GLN A 74 26.90 -45.12 1.57
C GLN A 74 25.93 -45.65 2.63
N THR A 75 24.70 -45.16 2.60
CA THR A 75 23.59 -45.70 3.40
C THR A 75 22.50 -46.26 2.47
N TRP A 76 21.47 -46.88 3.03
CA TRP A 76 20.31 -47.35 2.25
C TRP A 76 19.51 -46.19 1.61
N GLU A 77 19.65 -44.96 2.14
CA GLU A 77 19.08 -43.72 1.58
C GLU A 77 20.01 -43.08 0.52
N GLY A 78 21.08 -43.77 0.13
CA GLY A 78 22.13 -43.29 -0.76
C GLY A 78 23.31 -42.65 0.00
N ASP A 79 24.14 -41.89 -0.71
CA ASP A 79 25.31 -41.25 -0.11
C ASP A 79 24.88 -40.19 0.91
N LYS A 80 25.51 -40.20 2.10
CA LYS A 80 25.29 -39.26 3.19
C LYS A 80 26.60 -38.88 3.87
N TRP A 81 26.56 -37.82 4.66
CA TRP A 81 27.69 -37.30 5.41
C TRP A 81 27.56 -37.64 6.90
N ILE A 82 28.63 -38.11 7.51
CA ILE A 82 28.71 -38.33 8.96
C ILE A 82 29.88 -37.53 9.53
N ASN A 83 29.75 -37.11 10.79
CA ASN A 83 30.86 -36.57 11.57
C ASN A 83 30.76 -37.14 12.98
N LEU A 84 31.76 -37.92 13.37
CA LEU A 84 31.70 -38.74 14.59
C LEU A 84 32.22 -38.03 15.82
N ASP A 85 33.16 -37.09 15.64
CA ASP A 85 33.93 -36.49 16.74
C ASP A 85 33.77 -34.96 16.80
N GLY A 86 33.04 -34.39 15.84
CA GLY A 86 32.78 -32.98 15.71
C GLY A 86 33.66 -32.28 14.69
N GLU A 87 33.41 -30.99 14.52
CA GLU A 87 34.17 -30.09 13.67
C GLU A 87 34.59 -28.87 14.47
N ILE A 88 35.90 -28.61 14.56
CA ILE A 88 36.42 -27.38 15.16
C ILE A 88 36.10 -26.22 14.22
N LYS A 89 35.32 -25.25 14.72
CA LYS A 89 34.98 -24.03 13.99
C LYS A 89 35.36 -22.80 14.78
N TYR A 90 35.94 -21.83 14.10
CA TYR A 90 36.15 -20.49 14.62
C TYR A 90 34.86 -19.67 14.47
N PHE A 91 34.43 -19.06 15.56
CA PHE A 91 33.33 -18.09 15.59
C PHE A 91 33.94 -16.70 15.80
N ASP A 92 33.75 -15.81 14.84
CA ASP A 92 34.32 -14.46 14.78
C ASP A 92 33.54 -13.41 15.58
N LYS A 93 32.33 -13.76 16.03
CA LYS A 93 31.45 -12.93 16.86
C LYS A 93 31.22 -13.58 18.22
N SER A 94 30.97 -12.76 19.22
CA SER A 94 30.49 -13.25 20.51
C SER A 94 29.15 -13.99 20.38
N PHE A 95 28.90 -14.95 21.27
CA PHE A 95 27.65 -15.72 21.26
C PHE A 95 27.27 -16.22 22.67
N LEU A 96 25.98 -16.39 22.88
CA LEU A 96 25.40 -17.06 24.04
C LEU A 96 25.28 -18.56 23.78
N THR A 97 25.36 -19.33 24.87
CA THR A 97 25.00 -20.74 24.88
C THR A 97 23.77 -20.99 25.75
N PHE A 98 23.11 -22.11 25.52
CA PHE A 98 21.82 -22.48 26.08
C PHE A 98 21.79 -23.99 26.33
N TYR A 99 21.07 -24.44 27.35
CA TYR A 99 20.94 -25.88 27.62
C TYR A 99 20.02 -26.61 26.61
N GLU A 100 19.14 -25.87 25.95
CA GLU A 100 18.23 -26.37 24.90
C GLU A 100 18.32 -25.45 23.68
N PRO A 101 17.97 -25.91 22.45
CA PRO A 101 18.02 -25.09 21.24
C PRO A 101 16.83 -24.11 21.17
N SER A 102 16.75 -23.23 22.17
CA SER A 102 15.69 -22.25 22.35
C SER A 102 16.21 -21.02 23.09
N PHE A 103 15.86 -19.83 22.61
CA PHE A 103 16.24 -18.56 23.26
C PHE A 103 15.53 -18.35 24.60
N ALA A 104 14.49 -19.12 24.90
CA ALA A 104 13.81 -19.14 26.21
C ALA A 104 14.44 -20.14 27.19
N SER A 105 15.42 -20.93 26.75
CA SER A 105 16.14 -21.87 27.62
C SER A 105 17.04 -21.15 28.62
N MET A 106 17.38 -21.84 29.70
CA MET A 106 18.42 -21.39 30.61
C MET A 106 19.72 -21.18 29.83
N ARG A 107 20.35 -20.02 30.05
CA ARG A 107 21.63 -19.71 29.42
C ARG A 107 22.75 -20.46 30.12
N GLY A 108 23.69 -20.96 29.33
CA GLY A 108 24.97 -21.44 29.82
C GLY A 108 25.90 -20.28 30.20
N ASN A 109 27.08 -20.63 30.72
CA ASN A 109 28.15 -19.71 31.08
C ASN A 109 27.66 -18.57 31.98
N MET A 110 26.80 -18.89 32.95
CA MET A 110 26.16 -17.93 33.85
C MET A 110 25.40 -16.79 33.13
N GLY A 111 24.98 -17.00 31.88
CA GLY A 111 24.33 -16.00 31.05
C GLY A 111 25.25 -14.98 30.38
N ILE A 112 26.57 -15.17 30.47
CA ILE A 112 27.59 -14.32 29.87
C ILE A 112 27.94 -14.86 28.48
N ALA A 113 28.01 -13.97 27.48
CA ALA A 113 28.42 -14.34 26.13
C ALA A 113 29.89 -14.76 26.09
N TYR A 114 30.19 -15.80 25.33
CA TYR A 114 31.55 -16.15 24.97
C TYR A 114 32.12 -15.13 23.99
N ASN A 115 33.41 -14.84 24.12
CA ASN A 115 34.17 -14.07 23.13
C ASN A 115 34.43 -14.92 21.87
N PRO A 116 34.78 -14.29 20.73
CA PRO A 116 35.19 -15.00 19.52
C PRO A 116 36.27 -16.06 19.81
N GLN A 117 36.00 -17.31 19.45
CA GLN A 117 36.88 -18.44 19.76
C GLN A 117 36.59 -19.66 18.88
N ASN A 118 37.46 -20.66 18.97
CA ASN A 118 37.21 -21.98 18.38
C ASN A 118 36.38 -22.84 19.34
N LEU A 119 35.36 -23.52 18.82
CA LEU A 119 34.62 -24.55 19.52
C LEU A 119 34.52 -25.81 18.68
N ASN A 120 34.49 -26.97 19.34
CA ASN A 120 34.16 -28.22 18.68
C ASN A 120 32.63 -28.34 18.57
N ILE A 121 32.12 -28.38 17.35
CA ILE A 121 30.69 -28.53 17.06
C ILE A 121 30.39 -30.00 16.82
N VAL A 122 29.45 -30.55 17.59
CA VAL A 122 29.17 -31.99 17.61
C VAL A 122 27.78 -32.35 17.05
N ASP A 123 26.89 -31.37 16.94
CA ASP A 123 25.52 -31.57 16.44
C ASP A 123 24.90 -30.22 15.98
N GLY A 124 23.74 -30.29 15.34
CA GLY A 124 22.97 -29.11 14.94
C GLY A 124 21.55 -29.44 14.47
N ASN A 125 20.80 -28.39 14.11
CA ASN A 125 19.46 -28.53 13.54
C ASN A 125 19.24 -27.58 12.34
N THR A 126 18.16 -27.83 11.61
CA THR A 126 17.76 -27.07 10.41
C THR A 126 17.32 -25.65 10.72
N SER A 127 17.05 -25.33 11.98
CA SER A 127 16.72 -23.97 12.42
C SER A 127 17.97 -23.12 12.69
N GLY A 128 19.17 -23.66 12.47
CA GLY A 128 20.44 -22.94 12.59
C GLY A 128 21.14 -23.07 13.93
N TRP A 129 20.60 -23.84 14.88
CA TRP A 129 21.26 -24.10 16.15
C TRP A 129 22.40 -25.11 15.98
N LEU A 130 23.49 -24.87 16.71
CA LEU A 130 24.65 -25.74 16.79
C LEU A 130 24.82 -26.20 18.24
N LYS A 131 25.20 -27.46 18.45
CA LYS A 131 25.61 -27.98 19.75
C LYS A 131 27.14 -27.96 19.80
N ALA A 132 27.66 -27.19 20.74
CA ALA A 132 29.09 -26.98 20.93
C ALA A 132 29.54 -27.59 22.26
N GLN A 133 30.73 -28.18 22.27
CA GLN A 133 31.38 -28.61 23.50
C GLN A 133 31.98 -27.41 24.23
N THR A 134 31.49 -27.14 25.43
CA THR A 134 32.00 -26.09 26.33
C THR A 134 32.57 -26.72 27.60
N TRP A 135 33.13 -25.90 28.49
CA TRP A 135 33.64 -26.37 29.78
C TRP A 135 32.52 -26.86 30.73
N GLU A 136 31.27 -26.46 30.47
CA GLU A 136 30.07 -26.92 31.20
C GLU A 136 29.45 -28.18 30.55
N GLY A 137 30.06 -28.71 29.49
CA GLY A 137 29.55 -29.81 28.67
C GLY A 137 28.93 -29.32 27.35
N ASP A 138 28.14 -30.19 26.73
CA ASP A 138 27.48 -29.88 25.46
C ASP A 138 26.38 -28.82 25.66
N GLN A 139 26.46 -27.71 24.92
CA GLN A 139 25.46 -26.64 24.97
C GLN A 139 25.05 -26.21 23.56
N TRP A 140 23.83 -25.73 23.42
CA TRP A 140 23.30 -25.19 22.18
C TRP A 140 23.66 -23.71 22.02
N MET A 141 23.96 -23.29 20.81
CA MET A 141 24.20 -21.90 20.45
C MET A 141 23.56 -21.56 19.11
N TYR A 142 23.21 -20.29 18.93
CA TYR A 142 22.89 -19.73 17.63
C TYR A 142 24.03 -18.80 17.21
N PRO A 143 24.75 -19.07 16.10
CA PRO A 143 25.91 -18.30 15.70
C PRO A 143 25.64 -16.79 15.65
N GLY A 144 26.46 -16.01 16.37
CA GLY A 144 26.41 -14.55 16.39
C GLY A 144 25.35 -13.92 17.29
N VAL A 145 24.53 -14.70 18.02
CA VAL A 145 23.60 -14.14 19.01
C VAL A 145 24.33 -13.96 20.34
N ALA A 146 24.80 -12.73 20.60
CA ALA A 146 25.51 -12.37 21.83
C ALA A 146 24.57 -11.83 22.93
N GLU A 147 23.34 -11.47 22.59
CA GLU A 147 22.38 -10.89 23.52
C GLU A 147 20.93 -11.23 23.12
N THR A 148 20.02 -11.19 24.10
CA THR A 148 18.58 -11.16 23.84
C THR A 148 17.95 -9.99 24.59
N VAL A 149 16.97 -9.33 23.99
CA VAL A 149 16.28 -8.17 24.56
C VAL A 149 14.80 -8.48 24.76
N ALA A 150 14.21 -7.98 25.85
CA ALA A 150 12.76 -8.03 26.03
C ALA A 150 12.10 -6.87 25.27
N VAL A 151 11.08 -7.18 24.49
CA VAL A 151 10.26 -6.23 23.72
C VAL A 151 8.81 -6.39 24.18
N ASN A 152 8.26 -5.32 24.76
CA ASN A 152 6.95 -5.38 25.42
C ASN A 152 5.77 -4.98 24.53
N ASN A 153 6.04 -4.46 23.33
CA ASN A 153 5.03 -4.01 22.38
C ASN A 153 5.08 -4.86 21.10
N ASN A 154 4.01 -4.80 20.31
CA ASN A 154 4.01 -5.35 18.96
C ASN A 154 5.01 -4.59 18.08
N PHE A 155 5.65 -5.28 17.14
CA PHE A 155 6.60 -4.68 16.22
C PHE A 155 6.57 -5.33 14.84
N TYR A 156 6.95 -4.56 13.82
CA TYR A 156 7.18 -5.08 12.48
C TYR A 156 8.63 -5.53 12.31
N VAL A 157 8.83 -6.49 11.42
CA VAL A 157 10.14 -6.90 10.93
C VAL A 157 10.20 -6.68 9.42
N TYR A 158 11.40 -6.43 8.90
CA TYR A 158 11.63 -6.08 7.51
C TYR A 158 12.69 -7.01 6.91
N ASN A 159 12.55 -7.33 5.62
CA ASN A 159 13.54 -8.17 4.91
C ASN A 159 14.88 -7.44 4.72
N GLU A 160 14.84 -6.11 4.67
CA GLU A 160 15.99 -5.21 4.53
C GLU A 160 15.87 -4.07 5.56
N PRO A 161 16.96 -3.38 5.93
CA PRO A 161 16.93 -2.26 6.89
C PRO A 161 16.36 -0.98 6.25
N SER A 162 15.10 -1.05 5.80
CA SER A 162 14.36 0.05 5.20
C SER A 162 12.88 -0.07 5.56
N PHE A 163 12.25 1.06 5.87
CA PHE A 163 10.83 1.13 6.23
C PHE A 163 9.89 0.88 5.04
N THR A 164 10.38 1.01 3.81
CA THR A 164 9.60 0.74 2.58
C THR A 164 9.93 -0.63 1.96
N ALA A 165 10.76 -1.44 2.63
CA ALA A 165 11.01 -2.82 2.23
C ALA A 165 9.83 -3.72 2.58
N ASP A 166 9.76 -4.87 1.91
CA ASP A 166 8.79 -5.91 2.24
C ASP A 166 8.93 -6.33 3.71
N LYS A 167 7.79 -6.33 4.40
CA LYS A 167 7.68 -6.78 5.79
C LYS A 167 7.74 -8.31 5.85
N GLY A 168 8.37 -8.84 6.88
CA GLY A 168 8.28 -10.27 7.22
C GLY A 168 6.87 -10.65 7.72
N ALA A 169 6.65 -11.93 8.01
CA ALA A 169 5.37 -12.46 8.49
C ALA A 169 4.16 -12.10 7.62
N GLY A 170 4.38 -11.94 6.30
CA GLY A 170 3.34 -11.53 5.35
C GLY A 170 2.76 -10.14 5.65
N GLY A 171 3.53 -9.26 6.30
CA GLY A 171 3.08 -7.92 6.69
C GLY A 171 2.45 -7.84 8.07
N ASN A 172 2.35 -8.94 8.81
CA ASN A 172 1.81 -8.94 10.17
C ASN A 172 2.84 -8.51 11.21
N GLN A 173 2.35 -7.98 12.33
CA GLN A 173 3.19 -7.66 13.48
C GLN A 173 3.56 -8.92 14.26
N PHE A 174 4.76 -8.92 14.82
CA PHE A 174 5.15 -9.82 15.88
C PHE A 174 4.63 -9.27 17.20
N GLY A 175 4.05 -10.14 18.02
CA GLY A 175 3.66 -9.78 19.39
C GLY A 175 4.89 -9.59 20.30
N PRO A 176 4.67 -9.16 21.57
CA PRO A 176 5.74 -8.94 22.53
C PRO A 176 6.62 -10.19 22.70
N GLN A 177 7.94 -9.99 22.82
CA GLN A 177 8.93 -11.06 22.93
C GLN A 177 9.73 -10.89 24.22
N LYS A 178 9.74 -11.91 25.09
CA LYS A 178 10.62 -11.88 26.28
C LYS A 178 12.10 -12.00 25.93
N PHE A 179 12.41 -12.71 24.83
CA PHE A 179 13.76 -13.02 24.39
C PHE A 179 13.87 -12.80 22.89
N LEU A 180 14.04 -11.55 22.45
CA LEU A 180 14.34 -11.24 21.06
C LEU A 180 15.85 -11.39 20.82
N PRO A 181 16.30 -12.40 20.07
CA PRO A 181 17.72 -12.63 19.80
C PRO A 181 18.29 -11.61 18.82
N ILE A 182 19.42 -10.99 19.18
CA ILE A 182 20.05 -9.94 18.38
C ILE A 182 21.33 -10.48 17.72
N LEU A 183 21.44 -10.32 16.39
CA LEU A 183 22.62 -10.64 15.58
C LEU A 183 23.50 -9.42 15.31
N GLU A 184 22.89 -8.23 15.23
CA GLU A 184 23.56 -6.98 14.91
C GLU A 184 22.74 -5.81 15.45
N LYS A 185 23.39 -4.82 16.08
CA LYS A 185 22.80 -3.51 16.39
C LYS A 185 23.55 -2.43 15.64
N ARG A 186 22.88 -1.75 14.71
CA ARG A 186 23.45 -0.59 14.03
C ARG A 186 23.18 0.69 14.81
N GLN A 187 24.07 1.67 14.62
CA GLN A 187 23.97 2.99 15.23
C GLN A 187 22.83 3.84 14.65
N ASP A 188 22.36 3.50 13.45
CA ASP A 188 21.23 4.17 12.78
C ASP A 188 19.86 3.76 13.36
N GLY A 189 19.82 2.77 14.25
CA GLY A 189 18.60 2.26 14.90
C GLY A 189 18.09 0.93 14.34
N TRP A 190 18.66 0.44 13.24
CA TRP A 190 18.29 -0.87 12.67
C TRP A 190 19.02 -2.02 13.37
N TRP A 191 18.27 -2.99 13.88
CA TRP A 191 18.81 -4.20 14.49
C TRP A 191 18.47 -5.42 13.64
N LYS A 192 19.43 -6.31 13.46
CA LYS A 192 19.20 -7.62 12.85
C LYS A 192 18.88 -8.62 13.93
N VAL A 193 17.77 -9.33 13.80
CA VAL A 193 17.25 -10.26 14.81
C VAL A 193 16.91 -11.61 14.18
N VAL A 194 16.87 -12.67 14.99
CA VAL A 194 16.42 -14.00 14.53
C VAL A 194 14.91 -14.13 14.76
N THR A 195 14.18 -14.53 13.73
CA THR A 195 12.75 -14.85 13.77
C THR A 195 12.51 -16.29 13.32
N TYR A 196 11.26 -16.76 13.35
CA TYR A 196 10.92 -18.07 12.78
C TYR A 196 11.14 -18.12 11.25
N GLU A 197 11.21 -16.97 10.57
CA GLU A 197 11.53 -16.83 9.15
C GLU A 197 13.04 -16.62 8.90
N GLY A 198 13.86 -16.86 9.92
CA GLY A 198 15.29 -16.57 9.91
C GLY A 198 15.60 -15.09 10.23
N PRO A 199 16.80 -14.62 9.87
CA PRO A 199 17.23 -13.26 10.16
C PRO A 199 16.36 -12.19 9.48
N LYS A 200 15.95 -11.17 10.22
CA LYS A 200 15.16 -10.01 9.77
C LYS A 200 15.66 -8.72 10.43
N TRP A 201 15.22 -7.57 9.93
CA TRP A 201 15.55 -6.24 10.47
C TRP A 201 14.40 -5.65 11.27
N VAL A 202 14.71 -4.95 12.36
CA VAL A 202 13.73 -4.22 13.18
C VAL A 202 14.26 -2.83 13.55
N ALA A 203 13.36 -1.88 13.73
CA ALA A 203 13.66 -0.54 14.22
C ALA A 203 12.72 -0.22 15.39
N LEU A 204 12.97 -0.83 16.55
CA LEU A 204 12.04 -0.82 17.70
C LEU A 204 11.72 0.58 18.24
N ASN A 205 12.64 1.53 18.09
CA ASN A 205 12.50 2.92 18.54
C ASN A 205 12.44 3.92 17.37
N GLY A 206 12.24 3.42 16.15
CA GLY A 206 12.41 4.18 14.93
C GLY A 206 13.88 4.44 14.57
N THR A 207 14.10 5.05 13.40
CA THR A 207 15.43 5.48 12.93
C THR A 207 15.43 6.96 12.54
N ARG A 208 16.60 7.60 12.59
CA ARG A 208 16.73 9.00 12.17
C ARG A 208 16.88 9.08 10.66
N MET A 209 16.06 9.93 10.04
CA MET A 209 16.14 10.22 8.61
C MET A 209 16.32 11.71 8.40
N LYS A 210 17.32 12.08 7.59
CA LYS A 210 17.56 13.47 7.20
C LYS A 210 16.63 13.82 6.04
N VAL A 211 15.82 14.86 6.19
CA VAL A 211 14.96 15.39 5.13
C VAL A 211 15.48 16.78 4.75
N ASP A 212 16.01 16.88 3.53
CA ASP A 212 16.72 18.07 3.04
C ASP A 212 15.83 19.04 2.24
N VAL A 213 14.52 18.78 2.21
CA VAL A 213 13.51 19.59 1.51
C VAL A 213 12.38 19.96 2.47
N ASN A 214 11.63 21.01 2.13
CA ASN A 214 10.35 21.26 2.80
C ASN A 214 9.42 20.07 2.56
N PHE A 215 8.66 19.68 3.58
CA PHE A 215 7.73 18.56 3.46
C PHE A 215 6.44 18.84 4.24
N THR A 216 5.35 18.22 3.80
CA THR A 216 4.05 18.28 4.47
C THR A 216 3.73 16.94 5.10
N THR A 217 2.96 16.98 6.19
CA THR A 217 2.48 15.78 6.88
C THR A 217 0.98 15.57 6.70
N PHE A 218 0.59 14.30 6.83
CA PHE A 218 -0.71 13.76 6.52
C PHE A 218 -1.17 12.82 7.65
N ASP A 219 -2.47 12.66 7.83
CA ASP A 219 -3.02 11.70 8.81
C ASP A 219 -2.92 10.25 8.33
N GLN A 220 -2.90 10.04 7.01
CA GLN A 220 -2.82 8.74 6.35
C GLN A 220 -1.75 8.77 5.24
N PRO A 221 -1.23 7.61 4.82
CA PRO A 221 -0.14 7.53 3.84
C PRO A 221 -0.65 7.70 2.39
N TYR A 222 -1.30 8.83 2.11
CA TYR A 222 -1.71 9.29 0.77
C TYR A 222 -1.93 10.82 0.80
N LEU A 223 -1.76 11.51 -0.33
CA LEU A 223 -1.63 12.97 -0.43
C LEU A 223 -2.91 13.78 -0.17
N GLU A 224 -4.05 13.13 -0.30
CA GLU A 224 -5.39 13.69 -0.16
C GLU A 224 -5.92 13.45 1.25
N SER A 225 -5.17 12.71 2.05
CA SER A 225 -5.37 12.70 3.48
C SER A 225 -5.25 14.11 4.02
N TYR A 226 -5.93 14.37 5.12
CA TYR A 226 -5.90 15.65 5.80
C TYR A 226 -4.45 16.12 6.01
N LYS A 227 -4.08 17.23 5.34
CA LYS A 227 -2.79 17.89 5.49
C LYS A 227 -2.75 18.54 6.87
N ARG A 228 -1.79 18.16 7.70
CA ARG A 228 -1.69 18.64 9.08
C ARG A 228 -0.83 19.89 9.22
N SER A 229 0.40 19.82 8.73
CA SER A 229 1.38 20.89 8.87
C SER A 229 2.45 20.79 7.78
N SER A 230 3.06 21.92 7.45
CA SER A 230 4.25 21.99 6.61
C SER A 230 5.49 22.26 7.46
N PHE A 231 6.60 21.62 7.10
CA PHE A 231 7.84 21.63 7.86
C PHE A 231 9.01 22.05 6.97
N LEU A 232 9.96 22.77 7.57
CA LEU A 232 11.26 23.04 6.97
C LEU A 232 12.16 21.79 7.02
N PRO A 233 13.25 21.74 6.21
CA PRO A 233 14.19 20.63 6.19
C PRO A 233 14.72 20.36 7.59
N GLN A 234 14.64 19.11 8.04
CA GLN A 234 15.09 18.70 9.36
C GLN A 234 15.35 17.20 9.43
N THR A 235 16.02 16.75 10.50
CA THR A 235 16.12 15.33 10.81
C THR A 235 14.89 14.90 11.59
N VAL A 236 14.22 13.85 11.12
CA VAL A 236 13.00 13.29 11.74
C VAL A 236 13.26 11.87 12.24
N THR A 237 12.46 11.40 13.18
CA THR A 237 12.43 9.99 13.59
C THR A 237 11.31 9.27 12.84
N VAL A 238 11.67 8.26 12.06
CA VAL A 238 10.76 7.42 11.28
C VAL A 238 10.48 6.12 12.04
N HIS A 239 9.21 5.71 12.09
CA HIS A 239 8.75 4.51 12.82
C HIS A 239 8.18 3.42 11.91
N ASP A 240 7.66 3.80 10.75
CA ASP A 240 7.11 2.88 9.74
C ASP A 240 7.21 3.52 8.35
N GLY A 241 6.99 2.72 7.31
CA GLY A 241 6.93 3.17 5.93
C GLY A 241 5.93 2.36 5.13
N LYS A 242 5.41 2.99 4.08
CA LYS A 242 4.49 2.37 3.15
C LYS A 242 4.83 2.82 1.74
N LYS A 243 5.14 1.87 0.88
CA LYS A 243 5.18 2.12 -0.57
C LYS A 243 3.75 2.17 -1.08
N THR A 244 3.42 3.22 -1.79
CA THR A 244 2.11 3.41 -2.42
C THR A 244 2.31 3.76 -3.89
N GLU A 245 1.23 3.72 -4.68
CA GLU A 245 1.27 4.18 -6.07
C GLU A 245 1.56 5.68 -6.20
N GLN A 246 1.29 6.47 -5.15
CA GLN A 246 1.60 7.90 -5.13
C GLN A 246 3.06 8.18 -4.75
N GLY A 247 3.80 7.18 -4.29
CA GLY A 247 5.16 7.32 -3.79
C GLY A 247 5.35 6.69 -2.42
N ASP A 248 6.55 6.87 -1.88
CA ASP A 248 6.93 6.34 -0.58
C ASP A 248 6.47 7.28 0.55
N PHE A 249 5.77 6.71 1.53
CA PHE A 249 5.34 7.40 2.74
C PHE A 249 6.07 6.88 3.96
N TYR A 250 6.36 7.77 4.89
CA TYR A 250 7.06 7.49 6.14
C TYR A 250 6.26 8.01 7.32
N LEU A 251 6.03 7.16 8.32
CA LEU A 251 5.38 7.56 9.57
C LEU A 251 6.44 8.16 10.49
N ILE A 252 6.36 9.45 10.74
CA ILE A 252 7.36 10.20 11.50
C ILE A 252 6.80 10.76 12.81
N THR A 253 7.65 10.98 13.81
CA THR A 253 7.28 11.77 14.99
C THR A 253 7.27 13.26 14.67
N THR A 254 6.19 13.94 15.06
CA THR A 254 6.04 15.39 15.05
C THR A 254 5.57 15.90 16.42
N TYR A 255 5.48 17.22 16.60
CA TYR A 255 4.87 17.80 17.81
C TYR A 255 3.36 17.51 17.94
N GLN A 256 2.70 17.07 16.85
CA GLN A 256 1.29 16.65 16.80
C GLN A 256 1.13 15.12 16.92
N GLY A 257 2.17 14.42 17.41
CA GLY A 257 2.24 12.97 17.42
C GLY A 257 2.77 12.39 16.10
N GLN A 258 2.54 11.09 15.89
CA GLN A 258 2.98 10.42 14.66
C GLN A 258 2.10 10.85 13.47
N LYS A 259 2.74 11.19 12.35
CA LYS A 259 2.09 11.59 11.10
C LYS A 259 2.83 11.03 9.90
N TRP A 260 2.11 10.78 8.83
CA TRP A 260 2.70 10.34 7.58
C TRP A 260 3.30 11.53 6.84
N MET A 261 4.42 11.33 6.17
CA MET A 261 4.98 12.30 5.25
C MET A 261 5.41 11.60 3.97
N SER A 262 5.54 12.35 2.89
CA SER A 262 6.25 11.88 1.70
C SER A 262 7.24 12.94 1.23
N ILE A 263 8.38 12.48 0.73
CA ILE A 263 9.43 13.36 0.17
C ILE A 263 9.18 13.61 -1.32
N ASN A 264 8.67 12.61 -2.04
CA ASN A 264 8.53 12.64 -3.49
C ASN A 264 7.07 12.62 -3.96
N ALA A 265 6.13 12.06 -3.18
CA ALA A 265 4.76 11.87 -3.63
C ALA A 265 4.09 13.20 -3.98
N GLU A 266 4.22 14.21 -3.11
CA GLU A 266 3.60 15.51 -3.33
C GLU A 266 4.14 16.18 -4.59
N LYS A 267 5.44 16.03 -4.85
CA LYS A 267 6.07 16.52 -6.07
C LYS A 267 5.54 15.80 -7.31
N GLU A 268 5.58 14.47 -7.34
CA GLU A 268 5.15 13.65 -8.47
C GLU A 268 3.66 13.84 -8.79
N PHE A 269 2.82 13.93 -7.76
CA PHE A 269 1.40 14.22 -7.90
C PHE A 269 1.13 15.61 -8.48
N ASN A 270 1.80 16.64 -7.96
CA ASN A 270 1.66 18.01 -8.47
C ASN A 270 2.14 18.08 -9.94
N GLU A 271 3.26 17.43 -10.27
CA GLU A 271 3.76 17.31 -11.65
C GLU A 271 2.73 16.65 -12.57
N ASN A 272 2.09 15.55 -12.15
CA ASN A 272 1.08 14.85 -12.94
C ASN A 272 -0.20 15.68 -13.19
N ARG A 273 -0.53 16.63 -12.32
CA ARG A 273 -1.69 17.54 -12.48
C ARG A 273 -1.35 18.89 -13.11
N GLU A 274 -0.08 19.20 -13.36
CA GLU A 274 0.37 20.51 -13.88
C GLU A 274 -0.30 20.87 -15.22
N SER A 275 -0.32 19.94 -16.19
CA SER A 275 -0.96 20.19 -17.50
C SER A 275 -2.46 20.50 -17.39
N MET A 276 -3.15 19.87 -16.43
CA MET A 276 -4.57 20.14 -16.17
C MET A 276 -4.78 21.53 -15.58
N ARG A 277 -3.97 21.89 -14.59
CA ARG A 277 -4.00 23.21 -13.94
C ARG A 277 -3.77 24.33 -14.97
N GLN A 278 -2.80 24.14 -15.87
CA GLN A 278 -2.55 25.06 -16.99
C GLN A 278 -3.75 25.17 -17.94
N ALA A 279 -4.37 24.05 -18.31
CA ALA A 279 -5.53 24.04 -19.21
C ALA A 279 -6.78 24.68 -18.59
N LEU A 280 -6.98 24.52 -17.28
CA LEU A 280 -8.07 25.12 -16.52
C LEU A 280 -7.79 26.57 -16.07
N GLY A 281 -6.53 27.02 -16.20
CA GLY A 281 -6.11 28.37 -15.91
C GLY A 281 -6.16 28.72 -14.41
N TYR A 282 -5.77 27.79 -13.54
CA TYR A 282 -5.68 28.04 -12.09
C TYR A 282 -4.46 27.36 -11.44
N ASN A 283 -4.02 27.87 -10.28
CA ASN A 283 -2.95 27.29 -9.47
C ASN A 283 -3.52 26.85 -8.12
N GLU A 284 -3.30 25.59 -7.77
CA GLU A 284 -3.79 24.98 -6.54
C GLU A 284 -3.22 25.57 -5.25
N ASN A 285 -1.97 26.03 -5.28
CA ASN A 285 -1.30 26.60 -4.12
C ASN A 285 -1.80 28.01 -3.80
N THR A 286 -2.55 28.62 -4.71
CA THR A 286 -3.12 29.97 -4.57
C THR A 286 -4.63 29.95 -4.79
N PHE A 287 -5.27 28.78 -4.82
CA PHE A 287 -6.71 28.68 -4.98
C PHE A 287 -7.40 29.17 -3.71
N ASP A 288 -8.31 30.12 -3.88
CA ASP A 288 -9.17 30.64 -2.84
C ASP A 288 -10.62 30.49 -3.30
N ASP A 289 -11.37 29.60 -2.65
CA ASP A 289 -12.77 29.35 -2.96
C ASP A 289 -13.67 30.58 -2.74
N ASP A 290 -13.29 31.48 -1.83
CA ASP A 290 -14.02 32.73 -1.58
C ASP A 290 -13.83 33.75 -2.70
N SER A 291 -12.79 33.60 -3.51
CA SER A 291 -12.60 34.42 -4.72
C SER A 291 -13.54 34.03 -5.87
N VAL A 292 -14.18 32.86 -5.84
CA VAL A 292 -15.10 32.39 -6.89
C VAL A 292 -16.51 32.91 -6.63
N THR A 293 -17.03 33.73 -7.55
CA THR A 293 -18.39 34.29 -7.43
C THR A 293 -19.40 33.57 -8.32
N VAL A 294 -20.64 33.45 -7.86
CA VAL A 294 -21.76 32.97 -8.68
C VAL A 294 -21.83 33.85 -9.94
N ASN A 295 -21.91 33.22 -11.12
CA ASN A 295 -21.80 33.83 -12.46
C ASN A 295 -20.38 34.20 -12.97
N THR A 296 -19.28 33.86 -12.31
CA THR A 296 -17.94 34.06 -12.92
C THR A 296 -17.52 32.94 -13.86
N ARG A 297 -17.94 33.05 -15.13
CA ARG A 297 -17.12 32.97 -16.36
C ARG A 297 -18.04 32.87 -17.59
N GLN A 298 -18.00 33.93 -18.40
CA GLN A 298 -18.73 34.09 -19.66
C GLN A 298 -18.31 33.02 -20.69
N SER A 299 -19.28 32.38 -21.33
CA SER A 299 -19.09 31.94 -22.72
C SER A 299 -19.56 33.06 -23.62
N ASP A 300 -18.73 33.47 -24.59
CA ASP A 300 -18.89 34.66 -25.43
C ASP A 300 -20.15 34.69 -26.34
N ASN A 301 -21.13 33.80 -26.19
CA ASN A 301 -22.26 33.71 -27.12
C ASN A 301 -23.61 33.25 -26.54
N MET A 302 -23.91 33.53 -25.26
CA MET A 302 -25.29 33.36 -24.76
C MET A 302 -25.78 34.59 -23.98
N PRO A 303 -26.94 35.17 -24.34
CA PRO A 303 -27.51 36.29 -23.62
C PRO A 303 -28.00 35.85 -22.23
N ILE A 304 -27.65 36.64 -21.23
CA ILE A 304 -27.98 36.46 -19.82
C ILE A 304 -29.47 36.78 -19.58
N LYS A 305 -30.18 35.83 -19.00
CA LYS A 305 -31.30 36.02 -18.05
C LYS A 305 -31.03 34.97 -16.96
N ALA A 306 -30.85 35.23 -15.68
CA ALA A 306 -31.32 36.30 -14.81
C ALA A 306 -30.33 36.50 -13.63
N GLU A 307 -30.68 37.45 -12.76
CA GLU A 307 -30.11 37.72 -11.41
C GLU A 307 -29.77 36.45 -10.60
N PRO A 308 -28.89 36.52 -9.58
CA PRO A 308 -28.54 35.37 -8.73
C PRO A 308 -29.79 34.72 -8.13
N THR A 309 -30.26 33.65 -8.77
CA THR A 309 -31.43 32.92 -8.32
C THR A 309 -31.05 32.14 -7.09
N LYS A 310 -31.65 32.49 -5.94
CA LYS A 310 -31.62 31.70 -4.70
C LYS A 310 -31.85 30.23 -5.05
N LEU A 311 -30.87 29.35 -4.81
CA LEU A 311 -31.13 27.91 -4.82
C LEU A 311 -32.33 27.65 -3.91
N LYS A 312 -33.30 26.91 -4.41
CA LYS A 312 -34.42 26.46 -3.62
C LYS A 312 -34.57 24.96 -3.77
N ILE A 313 -34.40 24.23 -2.67
CA ILE A 313 -34.91 22.88 -2.59
C ILE A 313 -36.34 23.03 -2.04
N PRO A 314 -37.37 22.64 -2.82
CA PRO A 314 -38.75 22.90 -2.45
C PRO A 314 -39.15 22.17 -1.17
N THR A 315 -39.94 22.83 -0.31
CA THR A 315 -40.50 22.19 0.89
C THR A 315 -41.41 21.02 0.50
N LYS A 316 -41.72 20.14 1.45
CA LYS A 316 -42.64 19.03 1.20
C LYS A 316 -44.00 19.53 0.67
N GLU A 317 -44.52 20.61 1.23
CA GLU A 317 -45.79 21.23 0.84
C GLU A 317 -45.73 21.80 -0.57
N GLU A 318 -44.62 22.45 -0.94
CA GLU A 318 -44.41 22.98 -2.28
C GLU A 318 -44.25 21.89 -3.33
N ARG A 319 -43.58 20.79 -2.97
CA ARG A 319 -43.49 19.58 -3.80
C ARG A 319 -44.86 18.98 -4.04
N GLU A 320 -45.64 18.81 -2.98
CA GLU A 320 -47.00 18.26 -3.05
C GLU A 320 -47.92 19.17 -3.89
N ALA A 321 -47.86 20.49 -3.68
CA ALA A 321 -48.63 21.47 -4.45
C ALA A 321 -48.27 21.42 -5.95
N PHE A 322 -46.98 21.45 -6.29
CA PHE A 322 -46.53 21.35 -7.68
C PHE A 322 -46.97 20.03 -8.33
N LEU A 323 -46.87 18.91 -7.62
CA LEU A 323 -47.31 17.61 -8.13
C LEU A 323 -48.84 17.53 -8.32
N MET A 324 -49.63 18.20 -7.47
CA MET A 324 -51.08 18.31 -7.66
C MET A 324 -51.41 19.14 -8.91
N GLU A 325 -50.74 20.28 -9.10
CA GLU A 325 -50.91 21.14 -10.27
C GLU A 325 -50.53 20.42 -11.57
N VAL A 326 -49.39 19.73 -11.61
CA VAL A 326 -48.97 18.94 -12.79
C VAL A 326 -49.97 17.83 -13.12
N LYS A 327 -50.59 17.21 -12.11
CA LYS A 327 -51.65 16.21 -12.32
C LYS A 327 -52.92 16.85 -12.88
N ASP A 328 -53.29 18.04 -12.43
CA ASP A 328 -54.43 18.79 -12.94
C ASP A 328 -54.21 19.27 -14.37
N ASP A 329 -53.03 19.79 -14.69
CA ASP A 329 -52.64 20.18 -16.06
C ASP A 329 -52.70 18.99 -17.03
N LYS A 330 -52.20 17.82 -16.61
CA LYS A 330 -52.32 16.58 -17.39
C LYS A 330 -53.78 16.17 -17.60
N LYS A 331 -54.64 16.29 -16.57
CA LYS A 331 -56.08 16.00 -16.70
C LYS A 331 -56.78 16.98 -17.66
N ARG A 332 -56.30 18.21 -17.75
CA ARG A 332 -56.80 19.27 -18.64
C ARG A 332 -56.19 19.23 -20.05
N GLY A 333 -55.31 18.26 -20.35
CA GLY A 333 -54.67 18.10 -21.66
C GLY A 333 -53.61 19.17 -21.98
N LEU A 334 -53.10 19.88 -20.97
CA LEU A 334 -52.05 20.88 -21.12
C LEU A 334 -50.66 20.24 -21.11
N THR A 335 -49.68 20.87 -21.75
CA THR A 335 -48.28 20.46 -21.66
C THR A 335 -47.80 20.53 -20.21
N SER A 336 -47.07 19.53 -19.74
CA SER A 336 -46.58 19.47 -18.36
C SER A 336 -45.80 20.74 -17.99
N ARG A 337 -46.24 21.41 -16.92
CA ARG A 337 -45.58 22.59 -16.36
C ARG A 337 -44.10 22.33 -16.08
N ALA A 338 -43.25 23.26 -16.50
CA ALA A 338 -41.83 23.19 -16.21
C ALA A 338 -41.56 23.46 -14.73
N MET A 339 -40.62 22.72 -14.13
CA MET A 339 -40.13 23.04 -12.79
C MET A 339 -39.55 24.46 -12.76
N PRO A 340 -39.65 25.20 -11.65
CA PRO A 340 -39.01 26.50 -11.48
C PRO A 340 -37.49 26.44 -11.72
N GLU A 341 -36.89 27.52 -12.22
CA GLU A 341 -35.46 27.59 -12.57
C GLU A 341 -34.55 27.56 -11.36
N GLU A 342 -35.03 28.12 -10.26
CA GLU A 342 -34.37 28.16 -8.97
C GLU A 342 -34.40 26.81 -8.24
N TRP A 343 -35.23 25.85 -8.70
CA TRP A 343 -35.29 24.53 -8.09
C TRP A 343 -34.13 23.67 -8.52
N VAL A 344 -33.62 22.88 -7.60
CA VAL A 344 -32.70 21.78 -7.88
C VAL A 344 -33.34 20.78 -8.84
N ARG A 345 -32.53 20.25 -9.77
CA ARG A 345 -32.99 19.39 -10.87
C ARG A 345 -32.03 18.24 -11.10
N ARG A 346 -32.55 17.20 -11.74
CA ARG A 346 -31.77 16.07 -12.21
C ARG A 346 -30.66 16.54 -13.18
N GLY A 347 -29.44 16.09 -12.93
CA GLY A 347 -28.24 16.47 -13.68
C GLY A 347 -27.39 17.53 -12.99
N ASP A 348 -27.94 18.27 -12.02
CA ASP A 348 -27.14 19.22 -11.26
C ASP A 348 -26.01 18.49 -10.51
N VAL A 349 -24.84 19.10 -10.50
CA VAL A 349 -23.66 18.61 -9.80
C VAL A 349 -23.54 19.36 -8.48
N VAL A 350 -23.41 18.61 -7.40
CA VAL A 350 -23.17 19.16 -6.07
C VAL A 350 -21.70 18.92 -5.72
N TYR A 351 -21.03 19.95 -5.24
CA TYR A 351 -19.69 19.89 -4.69
C TYR A 351 -19.71 20.44 -3.27
N THR A 352 -19.16 19.68 -2.33
CA THR A 352 -18.92 20.11 -0.96
C THR A 352 -17.41 20.25 -0.74
N PRO A 353 -16.86 21.48 -0.70
CA PRO A 353 -15.47 21.71 -0.35
C PRO A 353 -15.22 21.34 1.11
N ASN A 354 -13.95 21.07 1.45
CA ASN A 354 -13.56 21.00 2.85
C ASN A 354 -13.65 22.40 3.52
N SER A 355 -13.46 22.45 4.84
CA SER A 355 -13.69 23.64 5.68
C SER A 355 -12.82 24.86 5.39
N TRP A 356 -11.81 24.69 4.55
CA TRP A 356 -10.92 25.76 4.12
C TRP A 356 -11.18 26.20 2.68
N GLY A 357 -12.30 25.77 2.06
CA GLY A 357 -12.56 26.06 0.65
C GLY A 357 -11.51 25.42 -0.26
N GLY A 358 -10.93 24.29 0.15
CA GLY A 358 -9.79 23.69 -0.53
C GLY A 358 -10.17 22.87 -1.75
N LEU A 359 -9.14 22.40 -2.47
CA LEU A 359 -9.28 21.52 -3.64
C LEU A 359 -9.75 20.10 -3.29
N VAL A 360 -9.69 19.77 -2.01
CA VAL A 360 -10.18 18.53 -1.44
C VAL A 360 -11.63 18.76 -1.01
N GLY A 361 -12.46 17.78 -1.30
CA GLY A 361 -13.90 17.87 -1.10
C GLY A 361 -14.55 16.63 -1.65
N HIS A 362 -15.84 16.73 -1.90
CA HIS A 362 -16.59 15.61 -2.43
C HIS A 362 -17.68 16.08 -3.38
N THR A 363 -18.02 15.24 -4.35
CA THR A 363 -18.96 15.61 -5.41
C THR A 363 -19.92 14.48 -5.75
N ALA A 364 -21.11 14.89 -6.16
CA ALA A 364 -22.22 14.02 -6.48
C ALA A 364 -23.05 14.61 -7.64
N ILE A 365 -23.85 13.76 -8.28
CA ILE A 365 -24.81 14.18 -9.31
C ILE A 365 -26.24 13.84 -8.87
N ILE A 366 -27.15 14.78 -9.08
CA ILE A 366 -28.56 14.60 -8.73
C ILE A 366 -29.23 13.74 -9.79
N VAL A 367 -29.81 12.62 -9.38
CA VAL A 367 -30.40 11.61 -10.28
C VAL A 367 -31.92 11.55 -10.23
N THR A 368 -32.53 12.08 -9.16
CA THR A 368 -33.99 12.20 -9.08
C THR A 368 -34.41 13.62 -8.73
N ASP A 369 -35.53 14.03 -9.33
CA ASP A 369 -36.24 15.27 -9.06
C ASP A 369 -37.76 15.03 -9.15
N LEU A 370 -38.57 16.08 -9.03
CA LEU A 370 -40.04 15.98 -9.03
C LEU A 370 -40.64 15.52 -10.37
N THR A 371 -39.84 15.43 -11.43
CA THR A 371 -40.32 14.91 -12.72
C THR A 371 -40.30 13.39 -12.78
N ASN A 372 -39.47 12.73 -11.96
CA ASN A 372 -39.30 11.27 -11.99
C ASN A 372 -39.43 10.58 -10.62
N ALA A 373 -39.42 11.32 -9.51
CA ALA A 373 -39.60 10.81 -8.15
C ALA A 373 -40.26 11.86 -7.25
N GLN A 374 -40.59 11.48 -6.01
CA GLN A 374 -41.10 12.43 -5.00
C GLN A 374 -39.98 13.13 -4.23
N ASP A 375 -38.78 12.54 -4.21
CA ASP A 375 -37.62 13.02 -3.45
C ASP A 375 -36.39 13.22 -4.32
N TYR A 376 -35.54 14.14 -3.89
CA TYR A 376 -34.24 14.41 -4.49
C TYR A 376 -33.19 13.43 -3.98
N LYS A 377 -32.54 12.73 -4.89
CA LYS A 377 -31.46 11.79 -4.59
C LYS A 377 -30.24 12.09 -5.45
N ILE A 378 -29.09 11.79 -4.88
CA ILE A 378 -27.79 11.89 -5.53
C ILE A 378 -27.18 10.50 -5.71
N VAL A 379 -26.40 10.35 -6.79
CA VAL A 379 -25.44 9.26 -6.93
C VAL A 379 -24.05 9.82 -6.70
N HIS A 380 -23.28 9.14 -5.86
CA HIS A 380 -21.90 9.49 -5.57
C HIS A 380 -21.08 8.25 -5.21
N SER A 381 -19.77 8.45 -5.04
CA SER A 381 -18.85 7.41 -4.59
C SER A 381 -18.30 7.79 -3.20
N PRO A 382 -18.70 7.12 -2.10
CA PRO A 382 -18.55 7.67 -0.74
C PRO A 382 -17.12 7.71 -0.18
N GLY A 383 -16.21 6.89 -0.70
CA GLY A 383 -14.84 6.81 -0.20
C GLY A 383 -14.28 5.39 -0.17
N ILE A 384 -13.04 5.27 0.30
CA ILE A 384 -12.22 4.05 0.27
C ILE A 384 -12.84 2.91 1.10
N ASP A 385 -13.54 3.24 2.20
CA ASP A 385 -14.10 2.24 3.12
C ASP A 385 -15.56 1.85 2.79
N ALA A 386 -16.14 2.43 1.74
CA ALA A 386 -17.53 2.18 1.38
C ALA A 386 -17.67 0.94 0.48
N PHE A 387 -18.51 -0.01 0.92
CA PHE A 387 -18.99 -1.11 0.10
C PHE A 387 -20.52 -1.14 0.15
N PRO A 388 -21.22 -0.92 -0.99
CA PRO A 388 -20.71 -0.73 -2.35
C PRO A 388 -19.98 0.60 -2.58
N ALA A 389 -19.11 0.66 -3.60
CA ALA A 389 -18.31 1.86 -3.92
C ALA A 389 -19.09 3.02 -4.54
N VAL A 390 -20.34 2.76 -4.97
CA VAL A 390 -21.28 3.76 -5.49
C VAL A 390 -22.56 3.66 -4.66
N ASP A 391 -23.08 4.81 -4.22
CA ASP A 391 -24.26 4.86 -3.37
C ASP A 391 -25.32 5.85 -3.91
N LEU A 392 -26.55 5.65 -3.47
CA LEU A 392 -27.71 6.50 -3.73
C LEU A 392 -28.21 7.07 -2.40
N GLN A 393 -28.00 8.36 -2.20
CA GLN A 393 -28.34 9.04 -0.96
C GLN A 393 -29.41 10.12 -1.19
N SER A 394 -30.23 10.40 -0.17
CA SER A 394 -31.10 11.57 -0.18
C SER A 394 -30.26 12.85 -0.19
N LEU A 395 -30.59 13.81 -1.05
CA LEU A 395 -29.92 15.11 -1.08
C LEU A 395 -30.07 15.86 0.25
N GLU A 396 -31.26 15.77 0.87
CA GLU A 396 -31.54 16.39 2.15
C GLU A 396 -30.64 15.80 3.26
N GLN A 397 -30.53 14.47 3.32
CA GLN A 397 -29.64 13.81 4.28
C GLN A 397 -28.17 14.12 4.01
N TRP A 398 -27.78 14.22 2.73
CA TRP A 398 -26.44 14.62 2.33
C TRP A 398 -26.07 15.95 2.97
N GLU A 399 -26.89 16.99 2.77
CA GLU A 399 -26.58 18.30 3.32
C GLU A 399 -26.62 18.35 4.85
N PHE A 400 -27.55 17.64 5.50
CA PHE A 400 -27.66 17.66 6.96
C PHE A 400 -26.50 16.98 7.69
N ILE A 401 -26.06 15.81 7.22
CA ILE A 401 -24.94 15.08 7.83
C ILE A 401 -23.67 15.94 7.75
N HIS A 402 -23.53 16.65 6.65
CA HIS A 402 -22.41 17.53 6.35
C HIS A 402 -22.52 18.90 7.03
N ALA A 403 -23.73 19.42 7.30
CA ALA A 403 -23.93 20.67 8.05
C ALA A 403 -23.40 20.59 9.49
N GLN A 404 -23.46 19.41 10.10
CA GLN A 404 -22.87 19.16 11.43
C GLN A 404 -21.38 18.78 11.36
N ASN A 405 -20.84 18.65 10.15
CA ASN A 405 -19.44 18.35 9.93
C ASN A 405 -18.66 19.66 9.79
N GLU A 406 -17.84 19.98 10.79
CA GLU A 406 -16.96 21.14 10.78
C GLU A 406 -16.06 21.20 9.54
N GLU A 407 -15.85 20.07 8.85
CA GLU A 407 -15.04 19.97 7.64
C GLU A 407 -15.82 20.11 6.32
N TYR A 408 -17.14 19.91 6.25
CA TYR A 408 -17.82 19.76 4.94
C TYR A 408 -19.22 20.38 4.90
N TYR A 409 -19.44 21.53 5.53
CA TYR A 409 -20.78 22.12 5.67
C TYR A 409 -21.17 23.07 4.52
N GLN A 410 -20.25 23.36 3.61
CA GLN A 410 -20.47 24.25 2.47
C GLN A 410 -20.81 23.48 1.19
N PHE A 411 -21.62 24.09 0.31
CA PHE A 411 -22.14 23.48 -0.91
C PHE A 411 -22.07 24.43 -2.10
N ARG A 412 -21.82 23.83 -3.26
CA ARG A 412 -21.73 24.48 -4.57
C ARG A 412 -22.55 23.68 -5.56
N TYR A 413 -23.44 24.36 -6.28
CA TYR A 413 -24.28 23.71 -7.27
C TYR A 413 -23.95 24.20 -8.67
N PHE A 414 -23.72 23.24 -9.55
CA PHE A 414 -23.41 23.47 -10.96
C PHE A 414 -24.49 22.87 -11.84
N ARG A 415 -24.84 23.56 -12.91
CA ARG A 415 -25.89 23.12 -13.85
C ARG A 415 -25.43 23.25 -15.29
N ASN A 416 -25.71 22.23 -16.11
CA ASN A 416 -25.56 22.37 -17.55
C ASN A 416 -26.67 23.28 -18.12
N PRO A 417 -26.35 24.30 -18.93
CA PRO A 417 -27.36 25.16 -19.56
C PRO A 417 -28.37 24.38 -20.41
N ASN A 418 -27.95 23.26 -21.00
CA ASN A 418 -28.82 22.36 -21.72
C ASN A 418 -29.41 21.29 -20.79
N LYS A 419 -30.72 21.42 -20.49
CA LYS A 419 -31.46 20.49 -19.64
C LYS A 419 -31.39 19.04 -20.11
N SER A 420 -31.38 18.76 -21.42
CA SER A 420 -31.34 17.37 -21.91
C SER A 420 -30.00 16.70 -21.61
N VAL A 421 -28.91 17.48 -21.60
CA VAL A 421 -27.57 16.99 -21.25
C VAL A 421 -27.53 16.58 -19.77
N GLY A 422 -28.02 17.44 -18.87
CA GLY A 422 -28.08 17.12 -17.44
C GLY A 422 -28.92 15.86 -17.15
N ILE A 423 -30.07 15.72 -17.81
CA ILE A 423 -30.92 14.53 -17.69
C ILE A 423 -30.21 13.26 -18.18
N ALA A 424 -29.54 13.34 -19.34
CA ALA A 424 -28.80 12.20 -19.88
C ALA A 424 -27.66 11.77 -18.94
N ALA A 425 -26.91 12.73 -18.39
CA ALA A 425 -25.85 12.45 -17.44
C ALA A 425 -26.37 11.78 -16.16
N ALA A 426 -27.45 12.29 -15.60
CA ALA A 426 -28.07 11.71 -14.42
C ALA A 426 -28.64 10.31 -14.63
N ASN A 427 -29.29 10.06 -15.77
CA ASN A 427 -29.76 8.71 -16.11
C ASN A 427 -28.58 7.74 -16.20
N TYR A 428 -27.51 8.15 -16.88
CA TYR A 428 -26.29 7.35 -16.94
C TYR A 428 -25.71 7.08 -15.55
N ALA A 429 -25.65 8.10 -14.68
CA ALA A 429 -25.18 7.94 -13.31
C ALA A 429 -25.94 6.86 -12.55
N PHE A 430 -27.27 6.86 -12.69
CA PHE A 430 -28.13 5.87 -12.06
C PHE A 430 -28.01 4.48 -12.71
N ASP A 431 -28.23 4.39 -14.03
CA ASP A 431 -28.35 3.13 -14.76
C ASP A 431 -26.99 2.41 -14.93
N HIS A 432 -25.91 3.16 -15.11
CA HIS A 432 -24.57 2.59 -15.35
C HIS A 432 -23.78 2.39 -14.07
N PHE A 433 -23.77 3.38 -13.17
CA PHE A 433 -22.98 3.31 -11.93
C PHE A 433 -23.77 2.72 -10.76
N TYR A 434 -24.92 3.31 -10.39
CA TYR A 434 -25.65 2.86 -9.19
C TYR A 434 -26.29 1.47 -9.34
N MET A 435 -26.92 1.16 -10.48
CA MET A 435 -27.51 -0.16 -10.71
C MET A 435 -26.46 -1.27 -10.76
N ASN A 436 -25.21 -0.93 -11.11
CA ASN A 436 -24.07 -1.85 -11.12
C ASN A 436 -23.09 -1.60 -9.96
N ARG A 437 -23.52 -0.98 -8.86
CA ARG A 437 -22.64 -0.46 -7.80
C ARG A 437 -21.69 -1.48 -7.15
N TYR A 438 -22.04 -2.77 -7.19
CA TYR A 438 -21.20 -3.85 -6.65
C TYR A 438 -20.05 -4.26 -7.59
N ASN A 439 -20.08 -3.83 -8.85
CA ASN A 439 -19.03 -4.10 -9.83
C ASN A 439 -17.90 -3.07 -9.76
N TYR A 440 -18.04 -2.04 -8.93
CA TYR A 440 -17.06 -0.98 -8.78
C TYR A 440 -16.30 -1.09 -7.46
N THR A 441 -15.05 -0.64 -7.49
CA THR A 441 -14.19 -0.45 -6.33
C THR A 441 -13.81 1.02 -6.27
N TYR A 442 -13.89 1.61 -5.06
CA TYR A 442 -13.42 2.98 -4.89
C TYR A 442 -11.90 2.99 -5.09
N ASP A 443 -11.45 3.72 -6.09
CA ASP A 443 -10.03 3.85 -6.41
C ASP A 443 -9.85 5.16 -7.17
N PHE A 444 -9.38 6.17 -6.44
CA PHE A 444 -9.00 7.46 -7.01
C PHE A 444 -7.59 7.41 -7.63
N TRP A 445 -6.77 6.46 -7.19
CA TRP A 445 -5.31 6.52 -7.27
C TRP A 445 -4.72 5.94 -8.54
N SER A 446 -5.15 4.73 -8.91
CA SER A 446 -4.73 4.07 -10.16
C SER A 446 -5.71 4.34 -11.31
N SER A 447 -6.77 5.06 -11.01
CA SER A 447 -7.91 5.23 -11.90
C SER A 447 -7.78 6.48 -12.72
N SER A 448 -7.51 6.30 -14.02
CA SER A 448 -7.62 7.44 -14.92
C SER A 448 -9.07 7.87 -15.07
N ALA A 449 -9.34 9.18 -14.92
CA ALA A 449 -10.64 9.76 -15.28
C ALA A 449 -11.04 9.49 -16.75
N LYS A 450 -10.07 9.13 -17.60
CA LYS A 450 -10.32 8.75 -19.00
C LYS A 450 -11.06 7.42 -19.14
N GLN A 451 -10.77 6.46 -18.28
CA GLN A 451 -11.21 5.08 -18.50
C GLN A 451 -12.52 4.81 -17.77
N ASN A 452 -13.53 4.35 -18.49
CA ASN A 452 -14.71 3.77 -17.88
C ASN A 452 -14.39 2.32 -17.51
N ASN A 453 -13.79 2.15 -16.33
CA ASN A 453 -13.36 0.86 -15.77
C ASN A 453 -14.03 0.65 -14.41
N ASN A 454 -13.77 -0.49 -13.77
CA ASN A 454 -14.34 -0.83 -12.46
C ASN A 454 -13.80 0.01 -11.30
N LYS A 455 -12.86 0.94 -11.54
CA LYS A 455 -12.25 1.80 -10.53
C LYS A 455 -12.90 3.17 -10.57
N ILE A 456 -13.58 3.56 -9.50
CA ILE A 456 -14.41 4.78 -9.47
C ILE A 456 -14.05 5.67 -8.29
N TYR A 457 -14.31 6.96 -8.43
CA TYR A 457 -14.28 7.93 -7.35
C TYR A 457 -15.28 9.05 -7.67
N CYS A 458 -15.51 9.93 -6.70
CA CYS A 458 -16.60 10.91 -6.75
C CYS A 458 -16.61 11.77 -8.02
N THR A 459 -15.50 12.46 -8.32
CA THR A 459 -15.39 13.31 -9.51
C THR A 459 -15.43 12.51 -10.79
N LYS A 460 -14.77 11.34 -10.85
CA LYS A 460 -14.78 10.48 -12.04
C LYS A 460 -16.18 9.99 -12.36
N LEU A 461 -16.97 9.63 -11.36
CA LEU A 461 -18.36 9.22 -11.56
C LEU A 461 -19.15 10.34 -12.25
N VAL A 462 -19.08 11.55 -11.73
CA VAL A 462 -19.80 12.70 -12.30
C VAL A 462 -19.26 13.03 -13.69
N TYR A 463 -17.94 13.04 -13.87
CA TYR A 463 -17.30 13.30 -15.15
C TYR A 463 -17.73 12.32 -16.25
N LEU A 464 -17.63 11.01 -15.97
CA LEU A 464 -18.02 9.97 -16.92
C LEU A 464 -19.52 10.01 -17.21
N SER A 465 -20.34 10.39 -16.23
CA SER A 465 -21.79 10.57 -16.45
C SER A 465 -22.06 11.63 -17.52
N TYR A 466 -21.34 12.76 -17.49
CA TYR A 466 -21.46 13.78 -18.53
C TYR A 466 -20.83 13.36 -19.86
N ARG A 467 -19.62 12.81 -19.82
CA ARG A 467 -18.86 12.46 -21.04
C ARG A 467 -19.47 11.28 -21.79
N ASP A 468 -19.67 10.15 -21.10
CA ASP A 468 -20.14 8.90 -21.72
C ASP A 468 -21.67 8.87 -21.78
N GLY A 469 -22.35 9.44 -20.79
CA GLY A 469 -23.81 9.44 -20.71
C GLY A 469 -24.48 10.54 -21.54
N ALA A 470 -23.93 11.75 -21.52
CA ALA A 470 -24.51 12.90 -22.22
C ALA A 470 -23.73 13.36 -23.45
N GLY A 471 -22.58 12.74 -23.74
CA GLY A 471 -21.72 13.12 -24.87
C GLY A 471 -21.06 14.49 -24.70
N VAL A 472 -20.97 15.00 -23.46
CA VAL A 472 -20.39 16.33 -23.16
C VAL A 472 -19.13 16.15 -22.33
N ASP A 473 -17.99 16.43 -22.95
CA ASP A 473 -16.72 16.50 -22.23
C ASP A 473 -16.64 17.82 -21.48
N ILE A 474 -16.79 17.76 -20.15
CA ILE A 474 -16.79 18.93 -19.29
C ILE A 474 -15.37 19.46 -18.99
N PHE A 475 -14.32 18.67 -19.18
CA PHE A 475 -12.94 19.09 -18.93
C PHE A 475 -12.10 19.02 -20.22
N PRO A 476 -11.22 20.00 -20.49
CA PRO A 476 -10.44 20.04 -21.73
C PRO A 476 -9.35 18.94 -21.77
N MET A 477 -9.68 17.75 -22.29
CA MET A 477 -8.86 16.58 -22.63
C MET A 477 -7.54 16.24 -21.87
N ASN A 478 -7.46 14.95 -21.51
CA ASN A 478 -6.27 14.09 -21.31
C ASN A 478 -5.58 14.02 -19.93
N PHE A 479 -6.33 14.09 -18.82
CA PHE A 479 -5.75 14.07 -17.47
C PHE A 479 -5.86 12.72 -16.73
N GLY A 480 -4.92 12.49 -15.79
CA GLY A 480 -4.90 11.32 -14.92
C GLY A 480 -6.01 11.37 -13.87
N ILE A 481 -6.07 12.47 -13.11
CA ILE A 481 -6.91 12.62 -11.92
C ILE A 481 -7.67 13.95 -11.98
N ILE A 482 -8.95 13.96 -11.58
CA ILE A 482 -9.80 15.16 -11.51
C ILE A 482 -10.28 15.37 -10.06
N HIS A 483 -10.04 16.55 -9.51
CA HIS A 483 -10.52 16.97 -8.21
C HIS A 483 -11.94 17.54 -8.26
N PRO A 484 -12.71 17.42 -7.17
CA PRO A 484 -14.02 18.07 -7.07
C PRO A 484 -13.97 19.59 -7.35
N ALA A 485 -12.92 20.29 -6.91
CA ALA A 485 -12.78 21.72 -7.18
C ALA A 485 -12.53 22.07 -8.67
N ASP A 486 -12.14 21.11 -9.51
CA ASP A 486 -11.94 21.36 -10.95
C ASP A 486 -13.25 21.83 -11.62
N PHE A 487 -14.41 21.48 -11.06
CA PHE A 487 -15.73 21.94 -11.51
C PHE A 487 -15.90 23.47 -11.51
N TYR A 488 -15.09 24.23 -10.76
CA TYR A 488 -15.10 25.69 -10.85
C TYR A 488 -14.52 26.23 -12.15
N PHE A 489 -13.59 25.50 -12.76
CA PHE A 489 -12.75 26.03 -13.82
C PHE A 489 -13.13 25.52 -15.21
N GLN A 490 -14.08 24.60 -15.27
CA GLN A 490 -14.72 24.17 -16.51
C GLN A 490 -15.72 25.21 -17.04
N ASN A 491 -16.09 25.11 -18.33
CA ASN A 491 -16.95 26.07 -19.02
C ASN A 491 -18.27 25.49 -19.57
N LYS A 492 -18.63 24.27 -19.16
CA LYS A 492 -19.81 23.52 -19.62
C LYS A 492 -20.95 23.49 -18.60
N LEU A 493 -20.67 23.75 -17.33
CA LEU A 493 -21.62 23.86 -16.23
C LEU A 493 -21.49 25.24 -15.60
N VAL A 494 -22.63 25.80 -15.21
CA VAL A 494 -22.74 27.12 -14.57
C VAL A 494 -22.84 26.92 -13.07
N LEU A 495 -21.93 27.54 -12.31
CA LEU A 495 -22.08 27.69 -10.87
C LEU A 495 -23.25 28.66 -10.60
N TYR A 496 -24.33 28.15 -10.04
CA TYR A 496 -25.54 28.95 -9.78
C TYR A 496 -25.86 29.10 -8.29
N PHE A 497 -25.13 28.42 -7.40
CA PHE A 497 -25.26 28.60 -5.95
C PHE A 497 -23.98 28.28 -5.17
N LYS A 498 -23.75 29.07 -4.11
CA LYS A 498 -22.74 28.88 -3.06
C LYS A 498 -23.41 29.19 -1.71
N GLY A 499 -23.34 28.26 -0.76
CA GLY A 499 -23.96 28.43 0.57
C GLY A 499 -23.64 27.29 1.54
N GLU A 500 -24.23 27.34 2.73
CA GLU A 500 -24.13 26.31 3.77
C GLU A 500 -25.35 25.36 3.72
N GLY A 501 -25.13 24.08 4.01
CA GLY A 501 -26.20 23.08 4.05
C GLY A 501 -27.01 23.14 5.34
N GLY A 502 -28.22 22.59 5.32
CA GLY A 502 -29.06 22.46 6.52
C GLY A 502 -29.86 23.72 6.91
N HIS A 503 -29.68 24.85 6.22
CA HIS A 503 -30.54 26.03 6.36
C HIS A 503 -31.80 25.89 5.52
N TRP A 504 -32.71 25.02 5.94
CA TRP A 504 -34.04 24.92 5.33
C TRP A 504 -35.00 25.84 6.06
N GLY A 505 -35.49 26.86 5.36
CA GLY A 505 -36.61 27.71 5.80
C GLY A 505 -37.92 27.22 5.22
#